data_AF-C4V5A6-F1
#
_entry.id   AF-C4V5A6-F1
#
_cell.length_a   1.000
_cell.length_b   1.000
_cell.length_c   1.000
_cell.angle_alpha   90.00
_cell.angle_beta   90.00
_cell.angle_gamma   90.00
#
_symmetry.space_group_name_H-M   'P 1'
#
loop_
_entity.id
_entity.type
_entity.pdbx_description
1 polymer ?
#
loop_
_entity_poly.entity_id
_entity_poly.type
_entity_poly.pdbx_seq_one_letter_code
_entity_poly.pdbx_strand_id
1 'polypeptide(L)'
;MSALYEIQEDILSCIDLKTGEIIDVERLHGLQMERRKKIRNIACWIKNLLADARAYEEEEKTFAARKTAAKNKADSLKQYLSDCLHGEKIQDREFSVGWRKSHQVQIDEGAAIPEAYLIPMPDKVDKQGLKDALKQGCIFPGIYLREKENIQIK
;
A
#
# COMPACT_ATOMS: atom_id res chain seq x y z
N MET A 1 -24.04 7.06 5.71
CA MET A 1 -23.10 5.99 5.30
C MET A 1 -23.84 4.68 5.42
N SER A 2 -23.93 3.89 4.35
CA SER A 2 -24.59 2.58 4.41
C SER A 2 -23.58 1.58 4.98
N ALA A 3 -23.75 1.21 6.25
CA ALA A 3 -22.98 0.12 6.84
C ALA A 3 -23.57 -1.22 6.37
N LEU A 4 -22.72 -2.18 5.99
CA LEU A 4 -23.15 -3.53 5.55
C LEU A 4 -23.91 -4.26 6.68
N TYR A 5 -23.55 -3.97 7.94
CA TYR A 5 -24.23 -4.44 9.13
C TYR A 5 -24.42 -3.32 10.15
N GLU A 6 -25.57 -3.29 10.80
CA GLU A 6 -25.80 -2.45 11.99
C GLU A 6 -25.11 -3.08 13.21
N ILE A 7 -24.45 -2.23 14.00
CA ILE A 7 -23.74 -2.61 15.23
C ILE A 7 -24.41 -1.88 16.38
N GLN A 8 -24.60 -2.56 17.51
CA GLN A 8 -25.18 -1.93 18.70
C GLN A 8 -24.28 -0.81 19.24
N GLU A 9 -24.90 0.33 19.54
CA GLU A 9 -24.24 1.55 20.02
C GLU A 9 -23.45 1.33 21.33
N ASP A 10 -23.96 0.47 22.22
CA ASP A 10 -23.29 0.10 23.46
C ASP A 10 -21.88 -0.48 23.21
N ILE A 11 -21.70 -1.25 22.15
CA ILE A 11 -20.40 -1.85 21.79
C ILE A 11 -19.51 -0.82 21.10
N LEU A 12 -20.08 0.04 20.25
CA LEU A 12 -19.37 1.15 19.63
C LEU A 12 -18.81 2.12 20.69
N SER A 13 -19.56 2.34 21.77
CA SER A 13 -19.14 3.22 22.87
C SER A 13 -17.97 2.67 23.70
N CYS A 14 -17.70 1.37 23.62
CA CYS A 14 -16.63 0.72 24.37
C CYS A 14 -15.32 0.59 23.56
N ILE A 15 -15.33 0.98 22.29
CA ILE A 15 -14.22 0.78 21.37
C ILE A 15 -13.91 2.10 20.65
N ASP A 16 -12.64 2.43 20.54
CA ASP A 16 -12.20 3.62 19.82
C ASP A 16 -12.48 3.43 18.33
N LEU A 17 -13.38 4.27 17.79
CA LEU A 17 -13.79 4.24 16.39
C LEU A 17 -12.65 4.56 15.43
N LYS A 18 -11.57 5.18 15.89
CA LYS A 18 -10.42 5.57 15.06
C LYS A 18 -9.32 4.52 15.05
N THR A 19 -9.07 3.87 16.19
CA THR A 19 -7.93 2.94 16.35
C THR A 19 -8.37 1.48 16.40
N GLY A 20 -9.64 1.21 16.71
CA GLY A 20 -10.17 -0.13 16.94
C GLY A 20 -9.77 -0.73 18.30
N GLU A 21 -9.13 0.05 19.18
CA GLU A 21 -8.74 -0.39 20.52
C GLU A 21 -9.94 -0.38 21.47
N ILE A 22 -10.04 -1.40 22.33
CA ILE A 22 -11.10 -1.46 23.35
C ILE A 22 -10.74 -0.45 24.45
N ILE A 23 -11.49 0.65 24.51
CA ILE A 23 -11.27 1.73 25.50
C ILE A 23 -11.66 1.27 26.89
N ASP A 24 -12.75 0.51 27.00
CA ASP A 24 -13.33 0.13 28.28
C ASP A 24 -13.69 -1.35 28.31
N VAL A 25 -12.71 -2.16 28.69
CA VAL A 25 -12.85 -3.62 28.79
C VAL A 25 -13.83 -4.00 29.91
N GLU A 26 -13.89 -3.23 31.00
CA GLU A 26 -14.79 -3.50 32.12
C GLU A 26 -16.24 -3.23 31.76
N ARG A 27 -16.54 -2.11 31.09
CA ARG A 27 -17.86 -1.83 30.53
C ARG A 27 -18.22 -2.81 29.43
N LEU A 28 -17.27 -3.14 28.55
CA LEU A 28 -17.47 -4.16 27.55
C LEU A 28 -17.80 -5.50 28.20
N HIS A 29 -17.14 -5.91 29.28
CA HIS A 29 -17.45 -7.15 30.00
C HIS A 29 -18.76 -7.07 30.79
N GLY A 30 -19.03 -5.92 31.42
CA GLY A 30 -20.20 -5.64 32.27
C GLY A 30 -21.52 -5.51 31.51
N LEU A 31 -21.49 -5.32 30.19
CA LEU A 31 -22.67 -5.43 29.34
C LEU A 31 -23.31 -6.82 29.51
N GLN A 32 -24.50 -6.87 30.11
CA GLN A 32 -25.39 -8.03 30.22
C GLN A 32 -25.98 -8.41 28.85
N MET A 33 -25.12 -8.75 27.89
CA MET A 33 -25.49 -9.31 26.60
C MET A 33 -25.03 -10.75 26.51
N GLU A 34 -25.81 -11.58 25.81
CA GLU A 34 -25.35 -12.91 25.40
C GLU A 34 -24.01 -12.79 24.69
N ARG A 35 -23.02 -13.56 25.14
CA ARG A 35 -21.66 -13.63 24.55
C ARG A 35 -21.68 -13.72 23.02
N ARG A 36 -22.66 -14.44 22.46
CA ARG A 36 -22.89 -14.59 21.02
C ARG A 36 -23.22 -13.26 20.31
N LYS A 37 -24.01 -12.38 20.93
CA LYS A 37 -24.35 -11.06 20.38
C LYS A 37 -23.16 -10.12 20.37
N LYS A 38 -22.36 -10.11 21.44
CA LYS A 38 -21.07 -9.38 21.48
C LYS A 38 -20.13 -9.80 20.36
N ILE A 39 -19.89 -11.11 20.23
CA ILE A 39 -19.02 -11.66 19.17
C ILE A 39 -19.56 -11.29 17.78
N ARG A 40 -20.88 -11.40 17.56
CA ARG A 40 -21.50 -11.00 16.29
C ARG A 40 -21.23 -9.53 15.97
N ASN A 41 -21.48 -8.63 16.92
CA ASN A 41 -21.33 -7.19 16.71
C ASN A 41 -19.89 -6.82 16.38
N ILE A 42 -18.91 -7.36 17.11
CA ILE A 42 -17.48 -7.13 16.83
C ILE A 42 -17.09 -7.71 15.46
N ALA A 43 -17.53 -8.94 15.14
CA ALA A 43 -17.22 -9.57 13.85
C ALA A 43 -17.85 -8.82 12.67
N CYS A 44 -19.11 -8.40 12.79
CA CYS A 44 -19.81 -7.59 11.79
C CYS A 44 -19.14 -6.22 11.61
N TRP A 45 -18.65 -5.61 12.69
CA TRP A 45 -17.93 -4.35 12.59
C TRP A 45 -16.60 -4.48 11.84
N ILE A 46 -15.83 -5.54 12.12
CA ILE A 46 -14.61 -5.81 11.36
C ILE A 46 -14.91 -6.00 9.87
N LYS A 47 -16.03 -6.66 9.52
CA LYS A 47 -16.46 -6.77 8.12
C LYS A 47 -16.79 -5.42 7.48
N ASN A 48 -17.47 -4.52 8.20
CA ASN A 48 -17.73 -3.17 7.71
C ASN A 48 -16.41 -2.43 7.44
N LEU A 49 -15.46 -2.47 8.39
CA LEU A 49 -14.15 -1.82 8.24
C LEU A 49 -13.34 -2.39 7.07
N LEU A 50 -13.39 -3.72 6.84
CA LEU A 50 -12.75 -4.34 5.69
C LEU A 50 -13.43 -3.97 4.37
N ALA A 51 -14.75 -3.76 4.36
CA ALA A 51 -15.47 -3.27 3.18
C ALA A 51 -15.10 -1.81 2.87
N ASP A 52 -15.03 -0.96 3.89
CA ASP A 52 -14.59 0.43 3.76
C ASP A 52 -13.14 0.50 3.24
N ALA A 53 -12.24 -0.32 3.79
CA ALA A 53 -10.85 -0.40 3.33
C ALA A 53 -10.75 -0.78 1.83
N ARG A 54 -11.57 -1.73 1.36
CA ARG A 54 -11.61 -2.09 -0.06
C ARG A 54 -12.13 -0.96 -0.94
N ALA A 55 -13.18 -0.27 -0.50
CA ALA A 55 -13.71 0.89 -1.22
C ALA A 55 -12.64 2.00 -1.34
N TYR A 56 -11.91 2.27 -0.25
CA TYR A 56 -10.81 3.24 -0.28
C TYR A 56 -9.67 2.81 -1.20
N GLU A 57 -9.32 1.53 -1.25
CA GLU A 57 -8.28 1.02 -2.15
C GLU A 57 -8.68 1.16 -3.64
N GLU A 58 -9.96 0.93 -3.97
CA GLU A 58 -10.48 1.13 -5.33
C GLU A 58 -10.48 2.62 -5.73
N GLU A 59 -10.86 3.50 -4.81
CA GLU A 59 -10.76 4.94 -5.02
C GLU A 59 -9.30 5.38 -5.18
N GLU A 60 -8.38 4.90 -4.33
CA GLU A 60 -6.96 5.22 -4.42
C GLU A 60 -6.39 4.82 -5.78
N LYS A 61 -6.70 3.62 -6.26
CA LYS A 61 -6.30 3.17 -7.61
C LYS A 61 -6.83 4.11 -8.69
N THR A 62 -8.08 4.55 -8.57
CA THR A 62 -8.69 5.50 -9.50
C THR A 62 -8.00 6.86 -9.47
N PHE A 63 -7.69 7.37 -8.28
CA PHE A 63 -6.95 8.62 -8.10
C PHE A 63 -5.52 8.52 -8.63
N ALA A 64 -4.83 7.42 -8.37
CA ALA A 64 -3.49 7.15 -8.88
C ALA A 64 -3.49 7.11 -10.42
N ALA A 65 -4.48 6.43 -11.04
CA ALA A 65 -4.64 6.41 -12.49
C ALA A 65 -4.88 7.82 -13.06
N ARG A 66 -5.74 8.62 -12.44
CA ARG A 66 -5.99 10.03 -12.84
C ARG A 66 -4.74 10.89 -12.72
N LYS A 67 -3.98 10.75 -11.63
CA LYS A 67 -2.70 11.45 -11.41
C LYS A 67 -1.70 11.11 -12.50
N THR A 68 -1.54 9.83 -12.82
CA THR A 68 -0.64 9.36 -13.89
C THR A 68 -1.10 9.87 -15.25
N ALA A 69 -2.40 9.82 -15.55
CA ALA A 69 -2.93 10.35 -16.80
C ALA A 69 -2.69 11.87 -16.95
N ALA A 70 -2.86 12.64 -15.88
CA ALA A 70 -2.57 14.08 -15.89
C ALA A 70 -1.07 14.36 -16.12
N LYS A 71 -0.17 13.59 -15.48
CA LYS A 71 1.27 13.68 -15.73
C LYS A 71 1.62 13.37 -17.17
N ASN A 72 1.13 12.25 -17.71
CA ASN A 72 1.40 11.86 -19.09
C ASN A 72 0.90 12.90 -20.10
N LYS A 73 -0.27 13.51 -19.84
CA LYS A 73 -0.79 14.62 -20.66
C LYS A 73 0.14 15.84 -20.59
N ALA A 74 0.60 16.21 -19.40
CA ALA A 74 1.53 17.32 -19.23
C ALA A 74 2.87 17.04 -19.93
N ASP A 75 3.39 15.82 -19.82
CA ASP A 75 4.63 15.41 -20.49
C ASP A 75 4.48 15.41 -22.02
N SER A 76 3.36 14.94 -22.55
CA SER A 76 3.05 15.01 -23.98
C SER A 76 2.96 16.45 -24.49
N LEU A 77 2.29 17.35 -23.75
CA LEU A 77 2.24 18.78 -24.08
C LEU A 77 3.62 19.45 -23.97
N LYS A 78 4.43 19.04 -22.99
CA LYS A 78 5.81 19.51 -22.84
C LYS A 78 6.68 19.05 -24.02
N GLN A 79 6.48 17.83 -24.51
CA GLN A 79 7.19 17.32 -25.67
C GLN A 79 6.77 18.06 -26.95
N TYR A 80 5.47 18.30 -27.13
CA TYR A 80 4.97 19.16 -28.21
C TYR A 80 5.56 20.58 -28.14
N LEU A 81 5.57 21.20 -26.96
CA LEU A 81 6.16 22.53 -26.75
C LEU A 81 7.68 22.51 -27.03
N SER A 82 8.38 21.46 -26.61
CA SER A 82 9.80 21.23 -26.92
C SER A 82 10.04 21.16 -28.43
N ASP A 83 9.19 20.44 -29.16
CA ASP A 83 9.26 20.30 -30.61
C ASP A 83 8.99 21.64 -31.31
N CYS A 84 8.03 22.44 -30.84
CA CYS A 84 7.77 23.78 -31.40
C CYS A 84 8.90 24.78 -31.16
N LEU A 85 9.54 24.73 -29.98
CA LEU A 85 10.55 25.70 -29.57
C LEU A 85 11.95 25.37 -30.09
N HIS A 86 12.22 24.13 -30.49
CA HIS A 86 13.52 23.69 -31.06
C HIS A 86 14.77 24.16 -30.28
N GLY A 87 14.69 24.28 -28.95
CA GLY A 87 15.81 24.77 -28.13
C GLY A 87 15.82 26.28 -27.82
N GLU A 88 14.84 27.03 -28.31
CA GLU A 88 14.70 28.47 -28.05
C GLU A 88 14.27 28.74 -26.59
N LYS A 89 14.86 29.77 -26.00
CA LYS A 89 14.53 30.22 -24.64
C LYS A 89 13.49 31.33 -24.73
N ILE A 90 12.35 31.15 -24.09
CA ILE A 90 11.29 32.16 -24.02
C ILE A 90 11.09 32.55 -22.56
N GLN A 91 10.98 33.85 -22.31
CA GLN A 91 10.67 34.39 -21.00
C GLN A 91 9.61 35.48 -21.15
N ASP A 92 8.51 35.30 -20.43
CA ASP A 92 7.42 36.25 -20.30
C ASP A 92 7.12 36.48 -18.80
N ARG A 93 6.19 37.38 -18.51
CA ARG A 93 5.77 37.74 -17.15
C ARG A 93 5.09 36.57 -16.42
N GLU A 94 4.47 35.64 -17.16
CA GLU A 94 3.71 34.52 -16.61
C GLU A 94 4.45 33.17 -16.70
N PHE A 95 5.41 33.02 -17.62
CA PHE A 95 6.14 31.76 -17.81
C PHE A 95 7.57 31.97 -18.33
N SER A 96 8.44 31.01 -18.04
CA SER A 96 9.77 30.94 -18.63
C SER A 96 10.10 29.51 -19.02
N VAL A 97 10.53 29.32 -20.27
CA VAL A 97 10.98 28.04 -20.82
C VAL A 97 12.49 28.12 -21.05
N GLY A 98 13.21 27.34 -20.25
CA GLY A 98 14.66 27.20 -20.34
C GLY A 98 15.07 25.76 -20.58
N TRP A 99 16.16 25.58 -21.31
CA TRP A 99 16.71 24.26 -21.62
C TRP A 99 17.88 23.94 -20.70
N ARG A 100 17.88 22.73 -20.15
CA ARG A 100 19.01 22.16 -19.43
C ARG A 100 19.53 20.95 -20.20
N LYS A 101 20.84 20.83 -20.31
CA LYS A 101 21.47 19.60 -20.82
C LYS A 101 21.41 18.55 -19.73
N SER A 102 20.81 17.40 -20.01
CA SER A 102 20.91 16.21 -19.17
C SER A 102 21.63 15.12 -19.94
N HIS A 103 22.56 14.43 -19.27
CA HIS A 103 23.26 13.28 -19.83
C HIS A 103 22.64 12.03 -19.20
N GLN A 104 22.18 11.11 -20.04
CA GLN A 104 21.73 9.79 -19.62
C GLN A 104 22.76 8.77 -20.12
N VAL A 105 23.19 7.87 -19.24
CA VAL A 105 24.04 6.76 -19.65
C VAL A 105 23.15 5.72 -20.31
N GLN A 106 23.34 5.52 -21.61
CA GLN A 106 22.70 4.45 -22.36
C GLN A 106 23.68 3.29 -22.45
N ILE A 107 23.23 2.10 -22.07
CA ILE A 107 24.03 0.87 -22.12
C ILE A 107 23.41 0.01 -23.21
N ASP A 108 24.15 -0.21 -24.29
CA ASP A 108 23.71 -1.04 -25.40
C ASP A 108 23.75 -2.53 -25.05
N GLU A 109 22.97 -3.34 -25.77
CA GLU A 109 22.97 -4.80 -25.62
C GLU A 109 24.36 -5.37 -25.93
N GLY A 110 24.97 -6.02 -24.93
CA GLY A 110 26.32 -6.59 -25.04
C GLY A 110 27.46 -5.70 -24.57
N ALA A 111 27.17 -4.51 -24.04
CA ALA A 111 28.20 -3.67 -23.43
C ALA A 111 28.87 -4.37 -22.23
N ALA A 112 30.21 -4.46 -22.27
CA ALA A 112 31.00 -4.92 -21.15
C ALA A 112 31.02 -3.83 -20.06
N ILE A 113 30.20 -4.00 -19.03
CA ILE A 113 30.13 -3.07 -17.89
C ILE A 113 31.32 -3.38 -16.95
N PRO A 114 32.19 -2.41 -16.64
CA PRO A 114 33.28 -2.62 -15.69
C PRO A 114 32.74 -2.98 -14.30
N GLU A 115 33.38 -3.94 -13.63
CA GLU A 115 32.97 -4.41 -12.29
C GLU A 115 32.90 -3.28 -11.25
N ALA A 116 33.69 -2.22 -11.41
CA ALA A 116 33.67 -1.03 -10.55
C ALA A 116 32.32 -0.28 -10.54
N TYR A 117 31.46 -0.47 -11.55
CA TYR A 117 30.14 0.15 -11.65
C TYR A 117 28.99 -0.84 -11.44
N LEU A 118 29.30 -2.11 -11.13
CA LEU A 118 28.31 -3.09 -10.74
C LEU A 118 28.03 -2.95 -9.24
N ILE A 119 26.79 -2.64 -8.89
CA ILE A 119 26.35 -2.66 -7.49
C ILE A 119 25.87 -4.08 -7.19
N PRO A 120 26.56 -4.85 -6.31
CA PRO A 120 26.10 -6.17 -5.92
C PRO A 120 24.79 -6.04 -5.15
N MET A 121 23.70 -6.57 -5.72
CA MET A 121 22.44 -6.72 -4.99
C MET A 121 22.58 -7.89 -4.02
N PRO A 122 22.16 -7.77 -2.74
CA PRO A 122 22.09 -8.90 -1.84
C PRO A 122 21.12 -9.94 -2.41
N ASP A 123 21.50 -11.21 -2.35
CA ASP A 123 20.68 -12.32 -2.84
C ASP A 123 19.27 -12.24 -2.23
N LYS A 124 18.24 -12.24 -3.10
CA LYS A 124 16.85 -12.24 -2.64
C LYS A 124 16.60 -13.53 -1.86
N VAL A 125 16.37 -13.40 -0.55
CA VAL A 125 16.00 -14.53 0.30
C VAL A 125 14.61 -15.03 -0.07
N ASP A 126 14.53 -16.25 -0.56
CA ASP A 126 13.26 -16.95 -0.76
C ASP A 126 12.70 -17.45 0.57
N LYS A 127 11.92 -16.58 1.22
CA LYS A 127 11.23 -16.91 2.48
C LYS A 127 10.11 -17.95 2.30
N GLN A 128 9.57 -18.13 1.08
CA GLN A 128 8.55 -19.15 0.81
C GLN A 128 9.20 -20.53 0.73
N GLY A 129 10.27 -20.67 -0.08
CA GLY A 129 11.06 -21.90 -0.14
C GLY A 129 11.61 -22.30 1.24
N LEU A 130 12.12 -21.34 2.02
CA LEU A 130 12.55 -21.59 3.40
C LEU A 130 11.42 -22.08 4.31
N LYS A 131 10.22 -21.50 4.18
CA LYS A 131 9.04 -21.92 4.96
C LYS A 131 8.63 -23.35 4.62
N ASP A 132 8.69 -23.73 3.35
CA ASP A 132 8.33 -25.07 2.90
C ASP A 132 9.41 -26.10 3.29
N ALA A 133 10.68 -25.75 3.18
CA ALA A 133 11.79 -26.60 3.65
C ALA A 133 11.76 -26.82 5.18
N LEU A 134 11.46 -25.79 5.96
CA LEU A 134 11.28 -25.91 7.42
C LEU A 134 10.08 -26.82 7.77
N LYS A 135 8.98 -26.77 7.00
CA LYS A 135 7.83 -27.68 7.17
C LYS A 135 8.15 -29.13 6.80
N GLN A 136 9.06 -29.34 5.85
CA GLN A 136 9.54 -30.67 5.44
C GLN A 136 10.58 -31.26 6.42
N GLY A 137 10.94 -30.53 7.48
CA GLY A 137 11.85 -31.00 8.52
C GLY A 137 13.31 -30.58 8.34
N CYS A 138 13.64 -29.74 7.36
CA CYS A 138 14.99 -29.18 7.21
C CYS A 138 15.26 -28.18 8.34
N ILE A 139 16.37 -28.36 9.07
CA ILE A 139 16.80 -27.45 10.13
C ILE A 139 17.84 -26.49 9.56
N PHE A 140 17.54 -25.20 9.61
CA PHE A 140 18.48 -24.14 9.25
C PHE A 140 18.93 -23.40 10.51
N PRO A 141 20.23 -23.31 10.80
CA PRO A 141 20.74 -22.54 11.93
C PRO A 141 20.24 -21.09 11.89
N GLY A 142 19.52 -20.66 12.92
CA GLY A 142 18.99 -19.28 13.03
C GLY A 142 17.66 -19.00 12.32
N ILE A 143 17.01 -20.00 11.71
CA ILE A 143 15.69 -19.83 11.08
C ILE A 143 14.66 -20.77 11.74
N TYR A 144 13.58 -20.20 12.25
CA TYR A 144 12.52 -20.95 12.93
C TYR A 144 11.13 -20.48 12.48
N LEU A 145 10.19 -21.42 12.48
CA LEU A 145 8.80 -21.18 12.15
C LEU A 145 8.06 -20.71 13.41
N ARG A 146 7.53 -19.48 13.38
CA ARG A 146 6.71 -18.94 14.49
C ARG A 146 5.24 -19.11 14.15
N GLU A 147 4.54 -19.96 14.89
CA GLU A 147 3.09 -20.07 14.79
C GLU A 147 2.43 -18.82 15.38
N LYS A 148 1.46 -18.28 14.65
CA LYS A 148 0.60 -17.17 15.08
C LYS A 148 -0.84 -17.57 14.79
N GLU A 149 -1.69 -17.49 15.80
CA GLU A 149 -3.12 -17.64 15.63
C GLU A 149 -3.69 -16.36 15.02
N ASN A 150 -3.94 -16.39 13.71
CA ASN A 150 -4.56 -15.28 13.00
C ASN A 150 -6.07 -15.50 12.97
N ILE A 151 -6.84 -14.59 13.55
CA ILE A 151 -8.30 -14.64 13.50
C ILE A 151 -8.79 -14.50 12.04
N GLN A 152 -9.67 -15.40 11.60
CA GLN A 152 -10.32 -15.33 10.28
C GLN A 152 -11.81 -15.01 10.47
N ILE A 153 -12.25 -13.87 9.96
CA ILE A 153 -13.66 -13.45 9.99
C ILE A 153 -14.20 -13.60 8.57
N LYS A 154 -15.04 -14.63 8.35
CA LYS A 154 -15.71 -14.92 7.08
C LYS A 154 -17.15 -14.45 7.10
#